data_AF-A0A292Q2U9-F1
#
_entry.id   AF-A0A292Q2U9-F1
#
_cell.length_a   1.000
_cell.length_b   1.000
_cell.length_c   1.000
_cell.angle_alpha   90.00
_cell.angle_beta   90.00
_cell.angle_gamma   90.00
#
_symmetry.space_group_name_H-M   'P 1'
#
loop_
_entity.id
_entity.type
_entity.pdbx_description
1 polymer ?
#
loop_
_entity_poly.entity_id
_entity_poly.type
_entity_poly.pdbx_seq_one_letter_code
_entity_poly.pdbx_strand_id
1 'polypeptide(L)'
;MWDLGVGGYPHRHVSKVGSAPLVAISLGCEAPFIAGVGEEEGVRVRCGDVVVMRGQARWEWRSSPAFAFGTCPERLQEWLKERRGWIWVKGLILL
;
A
#
# COMPACT_ATOMS: atom_id res chain seq x y z
N MET A 1 -10.87 3.42 -22.75
CA MET A 1 -10.29 2.07 -22.56
C MET A 1 -8.78 2.21 -22.39
N TRP A 2 -8.31 2.72 -21.23
CA TRP A 2 -6.92 2.66 -20.72
C TRP A 2 -6.94 3.04 -19.23
N ASP A 3 -7.48 2.15 -18.39
CA ASP A 3 -7.40 2.22 -16.92
C ASP A 3 -6.53 1.04 -16.45
N LEU A 4 -5.20 1.21 -16.45
CA LEU A 4 -4.29 0.26 -15.82
C LEU A 4 -3.82 0.88 -14.51
N GLY A 5 -4.52 0.53 -13.43
CA GLY A 5 -4.07 0.78 -12.06
C GLY A 5 -2.76 0.09 -11.78
N VAL A 6 -1.63 0.75 -12.08
CA VAL A 6 -0.30 0.18 -11.83
C VAL A 6 -0.11 -0.01 -10.33
N GLY A 7 -0.10 -1.26 -9.88
CA GLY A 7 0.30 -1.69 -8.53
C GLY A 7 1.80 -1.49 -8.28
N GLY A 8 2.21 -1.55 -7.02
CA GLY A 8 3.63 -1.48 -6.65
C GLY A 8 4.35 -2.78 -6.97
N TYR A 9 5.49 -2.70 -7.67
CA TYR A 9 6.36 -3.85 -7.90
C TYR A 9 7.00 -4.36 -6.59
N PRO A 10 7.34 -5.66 -6.51
CA PRO A 10 8.07 -6.21 -5.37
C PRO A 10 9.35 -5.44 -5.07
N HIS A 11 9.50 -4.99 -3.83
CA HIS A 11 10.71 -4.29 -3.35
C HIS A 11 10.94 -4.55 -1.86
N ARG A 12 12.12 -4.17 -1.36
CA ARG A 12 12.48 -4.21 0.06
C ARG A 12 13.21 -2.95 0.49
N HIS A 13 13.02 -2.54 1.75
CA HIS A 13 13.68 -1.36 2.30
C HIS A 13 15.02 -1.76 2.95
N VAL A 14 16.13 -1.28 2.38
CA VAL A 14 17.50 -1.61 2.83
C VAL A 14 18.30 -0.40 3.32
N SER A 15 17.76 0.80 3.16
CA SER A 15 18.50 2.07 3.32
C SER A 15 18.76 2.50 4.76
N LYS A 16 18.20 1.83 5.78
CA LYS A 16 18.31 2.24 7.18
C LYS A 16 19.05 1.21 8.03
N VAL A 17 20.12 1.66 8.68
CA VAL A 17 20.84 0.93 9.74
C VAL A 17 19.94 0.81 10.98
N GLY A 18 19.72 -0.41 11.46
CA GLY A 18 18.98 -0.69 12.70
C GLY A 18 17.72 -1.54 12.51
N SER A 19 17.13 -1.96 13.64
CA SER A 19 16.00 -2.90 13.72
C SER A 19 14.64 -2.23 13.95
N ALA A 20 14.57 -0.90 13.84
CA ALA A 20 13.32 -0.16 14.03
C ALA A 20 12.22 -0.65 13.05
N PRO A 21 10.96 -0.72 13.48
CA PRO A 21 9.85 -1.11 12.62
C PRO A 21 9.70 -0.23 11.39
N LEU A 22 9.09 -0.79 10.35
CA LEU A 22 8.51 -0.04 9.24
C LEU A 22 7.00 -0.02 9.37
N VAL A 23 6.37 1.09 8.98
CA VAL A 23 4.92 1.25 9.04
C VAL A 23 4.40 1.55 7.65
N ALA A 24 3.44 0.77 7.19
CA ALA A 24 2.71 1.01 5.95
C ALA A 24 1.29 1.48 6.29
N ILE A 25 0.91 2.65 5.79
CA ILE A 25 -0.45 3.19 5.96
C ILE A 25 -1.16 3.16 4.62
N SER A 26 -2.34 2.53 4.59
CA SER A 26 -3.17 2.41 3.40
C SER A 26 -4.19 3.53 3.33
N LEU A 27 -4.22 4.24 2.21
CA LEU A 27 -5.18 5.32 1.93
C LEU A 27 -5.73 5.12 0.51
N GLY A 28 -7.05 5.18 0.35
CA GLY A 28 -7.69 5.02 -0.96
C GLY A 28 -8.37 3.68 -1.16
N CYS A 29 -8.18 3.07 -2.32
CA CYS A 29 -8.82 1.79 -2.65
C CYS A 29 -8.20 0.63 -1.87
N GLU A 30 -9.00 -0.40 -1.62
CA GLU A 30 -8.52 -1.68 -1.07
C GLU A 30 -7.47 -2.31 -1.99
N ALA A 31 -6.52 -3.02 -1.39
CA ALA A 31 -5.48 -3.75 -2.10
C ALA A 31 -5.09 -5.02 -1.34
N PRO A 32 -4.61 -6.07 -2.01
CA PRO A 32 -3.77 -7.07 -1.36
C PRO A 32 -2.41 -6.44 -0.99
N PHE A 33 -1.95 -6.73 0.23
CA PHE A 33 -0.59 -6.45 0.70
C PHE A 33 0.12 -7.78 0.93
N ILE A 34 1.21 -7.97 0.21
CA ILE A 34 2.02 -9.20 0.27
C ILE A 34 3.35 -8.83 0.92
N ALA A 35 3.78 -9.61 1.91
CA ALA A 35 5.10 -9.52 2.52
C ALA A 35 5.71 -10.92 2.66
N GLY A 36 6.90 -11.10 2.10
CA GLY A 36 7.59 -12.39 2.00
C GLY A 36 7.74 -12.88 0.56
N VAL A 37 8.38 -14.04 0.41
CA VAL A 37 8.54 -14.76 -0.86
C VAL A 37 7.81 -16.09 -0.75
N GLY A 38 6.58 -16.15 -1.27
CA GLY A 38 5.74 -17.35 -1.21
C GLY A 38 4.50 -17.22 -2.09
N GLU A 39 3.78 -18.33 -2.25
CA GLU A 39 2.51 -18.40 -3.00
C GLU A 39 1.28 -18.05 -2.14
N GLU A 40 1.52 -17.62 -0.90
CA GLU A 40 0.50 -17.25 0.08
C GLU A 40 -0.36 -16.07 -0.41
N GLU A 41 -1.65 -16.12 -0.10
CA GLU A 41 -2.57 -15.02 -0.37
C GLU A 41 -2.22 -13.80 0.50
N GLY A 42 -2.07 -12.63 -0.13
CA GLY A 42 -1.80 -11.38 0.58
C GLY A 42 -2.93 -10.99 1.54
N VAL A 43 -2.61 -10.18 2.55
CA VAL A 43 -3.61 -9.61 3.45
C VAL A 43 -4.31 -8.46 2.74
N ARG A 44 -5.64 -8.46 2.73
CA ARG A 44 -6.40 -7.32 2.21
C ARG A 44 -6.26 -6.13 3.16
N VAL A 45 -5.79 -5.00 2.65
CA VAL A 45 -5.75 -3.72 3.35
C VAL A 45 -6.82 -2.78 2.79
N ARG A 46 -7.49 -2.05 3.68
CA ARG A 46 -8.51 -1.03 3.40
C ARG A 46 -7.97 0.36 3.70
N CYS A 47 -8.70 1.40 3.29
CA CYS A 47 -8.37 2.76 3.68
C CYS A 47 -8.38 2.90 5.22
N GLY A 48 -7.29 3.39 5.78
CA GLY A 48 -7.09 3.56 7.23
C GLY A 48 -6.35 2.40 7.89
N ASP A 49 -6.17 1.27 7.21
CA ASP A 49 -5.40 0.15 7.77
C ASP A 49 -3.92 0.49 7.89
N VAL A 50 -3.29 -0.13 8.89
CA VAL A 50 -1.88 0.03 9.20
C VAL A 50 -1.20 -1.33 9.32
N VAL A 51 -0.16 -1.54 8.51
CA VAL A 51 0.71 -2.71 8.60
C VAL A 51 2.01 -2.34 9.28
N VAL A 52 2.31 -2.99 10.40
CA VAL A 52 3.55 -2.78 11.16
C VAL A 52 4.49 -3.96 10.95
N MET A 53 5.63 -3.72 10.31
CA MET A 53 6.65 -4.75 10.03
C MET A 53 7.81 -4.62 11.02
N ARG A 54 8.01 -5.66 11.84
CA ARG A 54 9.06 -5.74 12.87
C ARG A 54 9.91 -6.98 12.67
N GLY A 55 11.10 -6.99 13.29
CA GLY A 55 12.01 -8.14 13.23
C GLY A 55 12.32 -8.53 11.79
N GLN A 56 12.15 -9.81 11.47
CA GLN A 56 12.44 -10.35 10.13
C GLN A 56 11.54 -9.73 9.04
N ALA A 57 10.25 -9.53 9.33
CA ALA A 57 9.27 -8.96 8.39
C ALA A 57 9.68 -7.57 7.84
N ARG A 58 10.50 -6.83 8.58
CA ARG A 58 11.08 -5.54 8.16
C ARG A 58 11.92 -5.68 6.88
N TRP A 59 12.58 -6.81 6.70
CA TRP A 59 13.55 -7.04 5.63
C TRP A 59 12.97 -7.84 4.46
N GLU A 60 11.76 -8.37 4.63
CA GLU A 60 11.07 -9.15 3.62
C GLU A 60 10.70 -8.31 2.40
N TRP A 61 10.65 -8.98 1.23
CA TRP A 61 10.08 -8.40 0.02
C TRP A 61 8.61 -8.06 0.25
N ARG A 62 8.12 -7.01 -0.40
CA ARG A 62 6.70 -6.64 -0.33
C ARG A 62 6.17 -6.03 -1.60
N SER A 63 4.87 -6.18 -1.83
CA SER A 63 4.16 -5.61 -2.98
C SER A 63 2.68 -5.38 -2.69
N SER A 64 2.08 -4.50 -3.49
CA SER A 64 0.63 -4.35 -3.63
C SER A 64 0.30 -4.37 -5.12
N PRO A 65 0.13 -5.56 -5.72
CA PRO A 65 0.14 -5.73 -7.17
C PRO A 65 -1.11 -5.21 -7.88
N ALA A 66 -2.21 -5.05 -7.15
CA ALA A 66 -3.50 -4.63 -7.70
C ALA A 66 -4.29 -3.79 -6.70
N PHE A 67 -5.33 -3.11 -7.18
CA PHE A 67 -6.27 -2.35 -6.36
C PHE A 67 -7.71 -2.71 -6.74
N ALA A 68 -8.59 -2.81 -5.76
CA ALA A 68 -10.02 -2.98 -5.98
C ALA A 68 -10.67 -1.60 -6.16
N PHE A 69 -10.80 -1.15 -7.42
CA PHE A 69 -11.41 0.13 -7.74
C PHE A 69 -12.84 0.28 -7.20
N GLY A 70 -13.23 1.50 -6.85
CA GLY A 70 -14.55 1.81 -6.30
C GLY A 70 -14.68 1.62 -4.79
N THR A 71 -13.64 1.14 -4.11
CA THR A 71 -13.64 0.91 -2.64
C THR A 71 -13.05 2.07 -1.82
N CYS A 72 -12.59 3.13 -2.48
CA CYS A 72 -12.10 4.33 -1.80
C CYS A 72 -13.23 5.05 -1.04
N PRO A 73 -13.07 5.42 0.24
CA PRO A 73 -14.10 6.14 0.98
C PRO A 73 -14.46 7.50 0.35
N GLU A 74 -15.76 7.80 0.26
CA GLU A 74 -16.29 9.00 -0.40
C GLU A 74 -15.66 10.30 0.13
N ARG A 75 -15.60 10.47 1.45
CA ARG A 75 -14.99 11.65 2.09
C ARG A 75 -13.53 11.85 1.70
N LEU A 76 -12.76 10.77 1.53
CA LEU A 76 -11.36 10.87 1.07
C LEU A 76 -11.32 11.26 -0.41
N GLN A 77 -12.23 10.75 -1.23
CA GLN A 77 -12.34 11.16 -2.64
C GLN A 77 -12.69 12.65 -2.76
N GLU A 78 -13.65 13.14 -1.98
CA GLU A 78 -14.03 14.56 -1.91
C GLU A 78 -12.83 15.43 -1.52
N TRP A 79 -12.16 15.07 -0.42
CA TRP A 79 -10.96 15.76 0.05
C TRP A 79 -9.84 15.83 -1.01
N LEU A 80 -9.64 14.76 -1.78
CA LEU A 80 -8.68 14.73 -2.89
C LEU A 80 -9.10 15.60 -4.08
N LYS A 81 -10.39 15.65 -4.40
CA LYS A 81 -10.95 16.48 -5.49
C LYS A 81 -10.79 17.97 -5.20
N GLU A 82 -11.03 18.39 -3.96
CA GLU A 82 -10.96 19.80 -3.53
C GLU A 82 -9.55 20.39 -3.65
N ARG A 83 -8.49 19.58 -3.53
CA ARG A 83 -7.09 20.05 -3.51
C ARG A 83 -6.37 20.00 -4.87
N ARG A 84 -7.08 19.66 -5.94
CA ARG A 84 -6.65 19.60 -7.37
C ARG A 84 -5.33 18.90 -7.68
N GLY A 85 -5.47 17.73 -8.31
CA GLY A 85 -4.54 17.20 -9.30
C GLY A 85 -4.48 15.68 -9.33
N TRP A 86 -5.56 15.00 -9.74
CA TRP A 86 -5.58 13.60 -10.21
C TRP A 86 -4.53 12.66 -9.58
N ILE A 87 -4.43 12.66 -8.24
CA ILE A 87 -3.71 11.62 -7.54
C ILE A 87 -4.78 10.60 -7.21
N TRP A 88 -4.86 9.56 -8.02
CA TRP A 88 -5.24 8.26 -7.49
C TRP A 88 -4.26 8.05 -6.34
N VAL A 89 -4.72 8.21 -5.09
CA VAL A 89 -3.89 7.81 -3.94
C VAL A 89 -3.74 6.32 -4.08
N LYS A 90 -2.66 5.91 -4.75
CA LYS A 90 -2.16 4.56 -4.81
C LYS A 90 -1.47 4.32 -3.47
N GLY A 91 -2.26 4.34 -2.41
CA GLY A 91 -1.77 4.54 -1.06
C GLY A 91 -1.10 3.30 -0.50
N LEU A 92 0.22 3.31 -0.54
CA LEU A 92 1.04 2.72 0.50
C LEU A 92 2.11 3.76 0.85
N ILE A 93 1.90 4.55 1.90
CA ILE A 93 2.98 5.38 2.45
C ILE A 93 3.74 4.47 3.41
N LEU A 94 4.95 4.07 2.99
CA LEU A 94 5.91 3.38 3.85
C LEU A 94 6.75 4.46 4.55
N LEU A 95 6.57 4.62 5.87
CA LEU A 95 7.44 5.41 6.74
C LEU A 95 8.43 4.51 7.49
#